data_AF-A0A225UTJ2-F1
#
_entry.id   AF-A0A225UTJ2-F1
#
_cell.length_a   1.000
_cell.length_b   1.000
_cell.length_c   1.000
_cell.angle_alpha   90.00
_cell.angle_beta   90.00
_cell.angle_gamma   90.00
#
_symmetry.space_group_name_H-M   'P 1'
#
loop_
_entity.id
_entity.type
_entity.pdbx_description
1 polymer ?
#
loop_
_entity_poly.entity_id
_entity_poly.type
_entity_poly.pdbx_seq_one_letter_code
_entity_poly.pdbx_strand_id
1 'polypeptide(L)'
;MHDEERVNLQGLSALAILDKETWALSKIFKNADYRIWAKQMISPENVFTTEFHIRVAREAINKNKKVVQWFRYINEYRSRWGDQAFADYQIYQTLKTTKASETKLALLFQSLDDIDDVKNLAAIMKNYQYQKWKEGADMIANKIWASTKKDPELLFKLFGLHKAGDQIDEKKRVIQWFRYATYYRAENGINNLPDEQIYTILKKSEASEAKLAALFQSLKDIDDVKTLATTMQRYQFKRWIDQDSIPESIRNAAQNILFRNQVSLGTDNAQTYKIAKEYAMFAFGPGAVLR
;
A
#
# COMPACT_ATOMS: atom_id res chain seq x y z
N MET A 1 -34.77 3.86 -25.95
CA MET A 1 -33.64 2.94 -25.82
C MET A 1 -32.40 3.78 -25.50
N HIS A 2 -32.22 4.07 -24.22
CA HIS A 2 -30.96 4.57 -23.67
C HIS A 2 -30.76 3.74 -22.41
N ASP A 3 -30.02 2.66 -22.56
CA ASP A 3 -29.51 1.87 -21.45
C ASP A 3 -28.53 2.75 -20.67
N GLU A 4 -28.99 3.30 -19.55
CA GLU A 4 -28.10 3.68 -18.47
C GLU A 4 -27.41 2.40 -18.00
N GLU A 5 -26.18 2.19 -18.47
CA GLU A 5 -25.24 1.26 -17.86
C GLU A 5 -25.29 1.47 -16.35
N ARG A 6 -25.85 0.51 -15.63
CA ARG A 6 -25.70 0.39 -14.17
C ARG A 6 -24.22 0.08 -13.92
N VAL A 7 -23.40 1.13 -13.90
CA VAL A 7 -21.97 1.06 -13.62
C VAL A 7 -21.81 0.39 -12.25
N ASN A 8 -21.20 -0.79 -12.24
CA ASN A 8 -20.87 -1.48 -11.01
C ASN A 8 -19.87 -0.64 -10.22
N LEU A 9 -20.33 0.03 -9.17
CA LEU A 9 -19.51 0.85 -8.27
C LEU A 9 -18.76 0.01 -7.23
N GLN A 10 -18.95 -1.31 -7.20
CA GLN A 10 -18.23 -2.20 -6.28
C GLN A 10 -16.75 -2.28 -6.67
N GLY A 11 -15.87 -1.85 -5.77
CA GLY A 11 -14.41 -1.93 -5.92
C GLY A 11 -13.70 -0.62 -6.27
N LEU A 12 -14.43 0.48 -6.52
CA LEU A 12 -13.83 1.79 -6.75
C LEU A 12 -13.47 2.49 -5.42
N SER A 13 -12.35 3.21 -5.41
CA SER A 13 -12.01 4.08 -4.29
C SER A 13 -13.07 5.16 -4.04
N ALA A 14 -13.16 5.65 -2.80
CA ALA A 14 -14.06 6.75 -2.44
C ALA A 14 -13.81 8.02 -3.27
N LEU A 15 -12.56 8.28 -3.69
CA LEU A 15 -12.25 9.41 -4.58
C LEU A 15 -12.73 9.15 -6.00
N ALA A 16 -12.61 7.93 -6.52
CA ALA A 16 -13.11 7.59 -7.85
C ALA A 16 -14.64 7.67 -7.93
N ILE A 17 -15.35 7.24 -6.86
CA ILE A 17 -16.81 7.41 -6.76
C ILE A 17 -17.17 8.90 -6.74
N LEU A 18 -16.56 9.67 -5.85
CA LEU A 18 -16.82 11.12 -5.72
C LEU A 18 -16.47 11.90 -7.00
N ASP A 19 -15.45 11.46 -7.74
CA ASP A 19 -15.11 12.01 -9.04
C ASP A 19 -16.20 11.66 -10.07
N LYS A 20 -16.57 10.38 -10.22
CA LYS A 20 -17.63 9.94 -11.15
C LYS A 20 -18.96 10.65 -10.91
N GLU A 21 -19.40 10.78 -9.66
CA GLU A 21 -20.68 11.40 -9.29
C GLU A 21 -20.76 12.90 -9.65
N THR A 22 -19.63 13.57 -9.88
CA THR A 22 -19.60 15.03 -10.03
C THR A 22 -19.22 15.53 -11.43
N TRP A 23 -18.92 14.66 -12.41
CA TRP A 23 -17.92 15.01 -13.44
C TRP A 23 -18.27 14.80 -14.93
N ALA A 24 -19.54 14.90 -15.36
CA ALA A 24 -19.85 15.05 -16.79
C ALA A 24 -19.75 16.51 -17.27
N LEU A 25 -20.46 17.44 -16.60
CA LEU A 25 -20.53 18.86 -17.00
C LEU A 25 -19.39 19.70 -16.45
N SER A 26 -18.90 19.41 -15.24
CA SER A 26 -17.82 20.19 -14.60
C SER A 26 -16.44 19.97 -15.23
N LYS A 27 -16.27 18.89 -16.02
CA LYS A 27 -15.03 18.55 -16.72
C LYS A 27 -14.65 19.58 -17.79
N ILE A 28 -15.61 20.02 -18.58
CA ILE A 28 -15.38 20.96 -19.69
C ILE A 28 -14.91 22.32 -19.16
N PHE A 29 -15.63 22.86 -18.17
CA PHE A 29 -15.32 24.17 -17.59
C PHE A 29 -14.00 24.16 -16.80
N LYS A 30 -13.75 23.15 -15.96
CA LYS A 30 -12.49 23.08 -15.20
C LYS A 30 -11.27 22.83 -16.08
N ASN A 31 -11.41 22.07 -17.17
CA ASN A 31 -10.32 21.91 -18.13
C ASN A 31 -10.02 23.22 -18.89
N ALA A 32 -10.99 24.13 -19.02
CA ALA A 32 -10.70 25.47 -19.53
C ALA A 32 -9.90 26.29 -18.51
N ASP A 33 -10.27 26.26 -17.23
CA ASP A 33 -9.54 26.95 -16.16
C ASP A 33 -8.11 26.45 -16.03
N TYR A 34 -7.87 25.13 -16.08
CA TYR A 34 -6.51 24.57 -16.00
C TYR A 34 -5.63 25.03 -17.14
N ARG A 35 -6.18 25.06 -18.37
CA ARG A 35 -5.46 25.56 -19.54
C ARG A 35 -5.12 27.04 -19.40
N ILE A 36 -6.03 27.85 -18.87
CA ILE A 36 -5.82 29.28 -18.63
C ILE A 36 -4.73 29.47 -17.56
N TRP A 37 -4.87 28.84 -16.40
CA TRP A 37 -3.90 28.91 -15.31
C TRP A 37 -2.51 28.43 -15.73
N ALA A 38 -2.43 27.33 -16.48
CA ALA A 38 -1.16 26.82 -16.98
C ALA A 38 -0.53 27.75 -18.03
N LYS A 39 -1.34 28.39 -18.89
CA LYS A 39 -0.88 29.44 -19.82
C LYS A 39 -0.36 30.68 -19.09
N GLN A 40 -0.97 31.03 -17.95
CA GLN A 40 -0.54 32.10 -17.06
C GLN A 40 0.65 31.70 -16.15
N MET A 41 1.18 30.48 -16.31
CA MET A 41 2.27 29.93 -15.51
C MET A 41 1.99 29.89 -13.99
N ILE A 42 0.73 29.77 -13.58
CA ILE A 42 0.41 29.60 -12.16
C ILE A 42 1.00 28.26 -11.71
N SER A 43 1.97 28.28 -10.79
CA SER A 43 2.65 27.04 -10.39
C SER A 43 1.65 26.04 -9.78
N PRO A 44 1.85 24.72 -9.95
CA PRO A 44 1.02 23.75 -9.26
C PRO A 44 1.03 23.91 -7.73
N GLU A 45 2.12 24.41 -7.13
CA GLU A 45 2.15 24.75 -5.71
C GLU A 45 1.16 25.88 -5.34
N ASN A 46 1.05 26.92 -6.17
CA ASN A 46 0.08 28.00 -5.97
C ASN A 46 -1.36 27.49 -6.15
N VAL A 47 -1.61 26.67 -7.16
CA VAL A 47 -2.94 26.04 -7.33
C VAL A 47 -3.30 25.15 -6.14
N PHE A 48 -2.32 24.43 -5.58
CA PHE A 48 -2.53 23.61 -4.38
C PHE A 48 -2.92 24.43 -3.15
N THR A 49 -2.22 25.54 -2.93
CA THR A 49 -2.31 26.32 -1.70
C THR A 49 -3.39 27.40 -1.74
N THR A 50 -3.52 28.09 -2.87
CA THR A 50 -4.36 29.29 -3.03
C THR A 50 -5.65 29.01 -3.78
N GLU A 51 -5.63 28.21 -4.85
CA GLU A 51 -6.87 27.96 -5.62
C GLU A 51 -7.70 26.85 -4.96
N PHE A 52 -7.07 25.71 -4.73
CA PHE A 52 -7.76 24.56 -4.16
C PHE A 52 -7.74 24.50 -2.64
N HIS A 53 -6.85 25.26 -1.99
CA HIS A 53 -6.73 25.27 -0.52
C HIS A 53 -6.57 23.85 0.06
N ILE A 54 -5.78 22.99 -0.60
CA ILE A 54 -5.64 21.57 -0.20
C ILE A 54 -4.81 21.43 1.08
N ARG A 55 -3.91 22.38 1.36
CA ARG A 55 -3.02 22.36 2.52
C ARG A 55 -3.75 22.13 3.85
N VAL A 56 -4.98 22.64 4.00
CA VAL A 56 -5.76 22.48 5.23
C VAL A 56 -6.40 21.10 5.40
N ALA A 57 -6.33 20.22 4.40
CA ALA A 57 -6.93 18.90 4.44
C ALA A 57 -6.25 17.94 5.45
N ARG A 58 -4.95 18.11 5.73
CA ARG A 58 -4.17 17.29 6.67
C ARG A 58 -4.43 15.79 6.48
N GLU A 59 -4.84 15.07 7.53
CA GLU A 59 -5.11 13.63 7.49
C GLU A 59 -6.30 13.24 6.60
N ALA A 60 -7.17 14.18 6.21
CA ALA A 60 -8.30 13.93 5.33
C ALA A 60 -7.96 14.08 3.84
N ILE A 61 -6.67 14.26 3.49
CA ILE A 61 -6.22 14.49 2.12
C ILE A 61 -6.66 13.38 1.14
N ASN A 62 -6.68 12.12 1.57
CA ASN A 62 -7.09 10.97 0.77
C ASN A 62 -8.61 10.89 0.52
N LYS A 63 -9.39 11.82 1.08
CA LYS A 63 -10.83 11.98 0.85
C LYS A 63 -11.18 13.33 0.22
N ASN A 64 -10.17 14.14 -0.11
CA ASN A 64 -10.37 15.47 -0.68
C ASN A 64 -10.33 15.42 -2.21
N LYS A 65 -11.50 15.49 -2.86
CA LYS A 65 -11.62 15.48 -4.34
C LYS A 65 -10.80 16.55 -5.04
N LYS A 66 -10.46 17.66 -4.37
CA LYS A 66 -9.62 18.71 -4.96
C LYS A 66 -8.20 18.21 -5.26
N VAL A 67 -7.74 17.14 -4.60
CA VAL A 67 -6.45 16.51 -4.92
C VAL A 67 -6.47 15.87 -6.30
N VAL A 68 -7.58 15.24 -6.70
CA VAL A 68 -7.75 14.70 -8.07
C VAL A 68 -7.62 15.82 -9.10
N GLN A 69 -8.29 16.95 -8.83
CA GLN A 69 -8.24 18.15 -9.67
C GLN A 69 -6.82 18.73 -9.76
N TRP A 70 -6.07 18.70 -8.65
CA TRP A 70 -4.69 19.14 -8.62
C TRP A 70 -3.75 18.24 -9.44
N PHE A 71 -3.94 16.92 -9.40
CA PHE A 71 -3.17 15.99 -10.25
C PHE A 71 -3.45 16.23 -11.74
N ARG A 72 -4.70 16.49 -12.10
CA ARG A 72 -5.06 16.89 -13.48
C ARG A 72 -4.39 18.19 -13.89
N TYR A 73 -4.37 19.17 -12.98
CA TYR A 73 -3.66 20.43 -13.23
C TYR A 73 -2.16 20.23 -13.44
N ILE A 74 -1.51 19.36 -12.67
CA ILE A 74 -0.09 19.02 -12.86
C ILE A 74 0.13 18.41 -14.25
N ASN A 75 -0.72 17.48 -14.69
CA ASN A 75 -0.62 16.90 -16.03
C ASN A 75 -0.75 17.97 -17.13
N GLU A 76 -1.70 18.90 -17.00
CA GLU A 76 -1.87 20.02 -17.94
C GLU A 76 -0.68 21.00 -17.91
N TYR A 77 -0.12 21.26 -16.74
CA TYR A 77 1.03 22.14 -16.59
C TYR A 77 2.29 21.52 -17.21
N ARG A 78 2.55 20.24 -16.92
CA ARG A 78 3.70 19.49 -17.45
C ARG A 78 3.59 19.21 -18.94
N SER A 79 2.39 19.01 -19.48
CA SER A 79 2.21 18.84 -20.93
C SER A 79 2.62 20.09 -21.73
N ARG A 80 2.53 21.28 -21.12
CA ARG A 80 2.92 22.55 -21.74
C ARG A 80 4.38 22.89 -21.54
N TRP A 81 4.89 22.71 -20.32
CA TRP A 81 6.19 23.25 -19.91
C TRP A 81 7.25 22.16 -19.67
N GLY A 82 6.88 20.89 -19.86
CA GLY A 82 7.71 19.72 -19.59
C GLY A 82 7.65 19.25 -18.14
N ASP A 83 8.03 17.99 -17.92
CA ASP A 83 7.96 17.35 -16.59
C ASP A 83 8.80 18.06 -15.52
N GLN A 84 9.92 18.67 -15.93
CA GLN A 84 10.84 19.39 -15.03
C GLN A 84 10.31 20.76 -14.59
N ALA A 85 9.28 21.31 -15.25
CA ALA A 85 8.67 22.57 -14.83
C ALA A 85 7.97 22.46 -13.46
N PHE A 86 7.57 21.24 -13.08
CA PHE A 86 7.15 20.92 -11.72
C PHE A 86 7.50 19.47 -11.42
N ALA A 87 8.76 19.20 -11.08
CA ALA A 87 9.34 17.87 -10.96
C ALA A 87 8.69 16.99 -9.86
N ASP A 88 8.93 15.68 -9.92
CA ASP A 88 8.28 14.69 -9.02
C ASP A 88 8.52 14.99 -7.54
N TYR A 89 9.73 15.47 -7.21
CA TYR A 89 10.05 15.87 -5.85
C TYR A 89 9.20 17.04 -5.37
N GLN A 90 8.84 17.98 -6.26
CA GLN A 90 8.04 19.15 -5.91
C GLN A 90 6.60 18.73 -5.61
N ILE A 91 6.01 17.81 -6.39
CA ILE A 91 4.68 17.24 -6.09
C ILE A 91 4.66 16.65 -4.68
N TYR A 92 5.64 15.80 -4.36
CA TYR A 92 5.72 15.16 -3.06
C TYR A 92 5.92 16.18 -1.92
N GLN A 93 6.82 17.14 -2.08
CA GLN A 93 7.04 18.19 -1.07
C GLN A 93 5.81 19.07 -0.85
N THR A 94 5.11 19.45 -1.92
CA THR A 94 3.86 20.21 -1.82
C THR A 94 2.80 19.43 -1.02
N LEU A 95 2.63 18.13 -1.28
CA LEU A 95 1.72 17.28 -0.49
C LEU A 95 2.14 17.20 0.98
N LYS A 96 3.45 17.14 1.27
CA LYS A 96 3.99 17.13 2.65
C LYS A 96 3.66 18.41 3.42
N THR A 97 3.44 19.55 2.77
CA THR A 97 3.03 20.80 3.44
C THR A 97 1.69 20.69 4.18
N THR A 98 0.85 19.73 3.81
CA THR A 98 -0.41 19.43 4.51
C THR A 98 -0.20 18.90 5.92
N LYS A 99 1.03 18.44 6.23
CA LYS A 99 1.36 17.67 7.45
C LYS A 99 0.60 16.34 7.56
N ALA A 100 0.05 15.83 6.47
CA ALA A 100 -0.54 14.50 6.42
C ALA A 100 0.53 13.43 6.69
N SER A 101 0.13 12.38 7.39
CA SER A 101 0.96 11.22 7.63
C SER A 101 1.25 10.46 6.33
N GLU A 102 2.41 9.79 6.27
CA GLU A 102 2.79 8.99 5.09
C GLU A 102 1.74 7.93 4.70
N THR A 103 0.98 7.40 5.67
CA THR A 103 -0.12 6.45 5.41
C THR A 103 -1.24 7.12 4.65
N LYS A 104 -1.59 8.38 4.98
CA LYS A 104 -2.62 9.11 4.24
C LYS A 104 -2.16 9.49 2.84
N LEU A 105 -0.89 9.80 2.65
CA LEU A 105 -0.33 10.01 1.32
C LEU A 105 -0.33 8.70 0.49
N ALA A 106 0.00 7.56 1.09
CA ALA A 106 -0.06 6.26 0.42
C ALA A 106 -1.51 5.89 0.04
N LEU A 107 -2.46 6.03 0.95
CA LEU A 107 -3.89 5.81 0.68
C LEU A 107 -4.43 6.78 -0.38
N LEU A 108 -3.95 8.04 -0.38
CA LEU A 108 -4.27 8.99 -1.44
C LEU A 108 -3.78 8.44 -2.79
N PHE A 109 -2.50 8.10 -2.94
CA PHE A 109 -2.01 7.64 -4.23
C PHE A 109 -2.65 6.33 -4.68
N GLN A 110 -2.93 5.41 -3.74
CA GLN A 110 -3.69 4.19 -4.03
C GLN A 110 -5.10 4.50 -4.55
N SER A 111 -5.79 5.47 -3.95
CA SER A 111 -7.15 5.84 -4.38
C SER A 111 -7.20 6.49 -5.77
N LEU A 112 -6.08 7.04 -6.24
CA LEU A 112 -5.96 7.62 -7.58
C LEU A 112 -5.73 6.56 -8.68
N ASP A 113 -5.45 5.30 -8.34
CA ASP A 113 -5.27 4.22 -9.31
C ASP A 113 -6.53 3.94 -10.13
N ASP A 114 -7.69 4.13 -9.50
CA ASP A 114 -9.00 3.91 -10.11
C ASP A 114 -9.46 5.08 -11.00
N ILE A 115 -8.60 6.08 -11.22
CA ILE A 115 -8.91 7.29 -11.99
C ILE A 115 -7.98 7.39 -13.20
N ASP A 116 -8.51 7.07 -14.38
CA ASP A 116 -7.75 6.82 -15.61
C ASP A 116 -6.79 7.94 -16.03
N ASP A 117 -7.16 9.20 -15.85
CA ASP A 117 -6.37 10.34 -16.32
C ASP A 117 -5.28 10.79 -15.35
N VAL A 118 -5.26 10.25 -14.12
CA VAL A 118 -4.25 10.57 -13.10
C VAL A 118 -3.48 9.36 -12.60
N LYS A 119 -3.91 8.12 -12.91
CA LYS A 119 -3.29 6.87 -12.43
C LYS A 119 -1.79 6.77 -12.72
N ASN A 120 -1.32 7.27 -13.87
CA ASN A 120 0.10 7.23 -14.23
C ASN A 120 0.93 8.11 -13.28
N LEU A 121 0.49 9.35 -13.02
CA LEU A 121 1.16 10.23 -12.08
C LEU A 121 1.06 9.71 -10.64
N ALA A 122 -0.05 9.08 -10.28
CA ALA A 122 -0.21 8.41 -8.99
C ALA A 122 0.77 7.24 -8.79
N ALA A 123 1.00 6.43 -9.83
CA ALA A 123 2.00 5.37 -9.81
C ALA A 123 3.42 5.92 -9.64
N ILE A 124 3.77 7.01 -10.34
CA ILE A 124 5.05 7.72 -10.14
C ILE A 124 5.18 8.20 -8.69
N MET A 125 4.14 8.80 -8.11
CA MET A 125 4.16 9.28 -6.72
C MET A 125 4.25 8.14 -5.69
N LYS A 126 3.60 7.00 -5.91
CA LYS A 126 3.78 5.80 -5.08
C LYS A 126 5.22 5.33 -5.08
N ASN A 127 5.82 5.24 -6.27
CA ASN A 127 7.21 4.85 -6.42
C ASN A 127 8.15 5.86 -5.76
N TYR A 128 7.93 7.17 -5.97
CA TYR A 128 8.73 8.22 -5.36
C TYR A 128 8.65 8.19 -3.83
N GLN A 129 7.44 8.06 -3.27
CA GLN A 129 7.23 7.90 -1.84
C GLN A 129 7.98 6.68 -1.30
N TYR A 130 7.88 5.54 -1.99
CA TYR A 130 8.62 4.33 -1.65
C TYR A 130 10.14 4.56 -1.68
N GLN A 131 10.67 5.23 -2.70
CA GLN A 131 12.10 5.57 -2.77
C GLN A 131 12.52 6.51 -1.64
N LYS A 132 11.71 7.51 -1.27
CA LYS A 132 12.03 8.38 -0.13
C LYS A 132 12.00 7.67 1.21
N TRP A 133 11.09 6.71 1.38
CA TRP A 133 11.12 5.83 2.56
C TRP A 133 12.34 4.91 2.56
N LYS A 134 12.78 4.47 1.37
CA LYS A 134 13.98 3.68 1.17
C LYS A 134 15.25 4.51 1.42
N GLU A 135 15.30 5.78 1.04
CA GLU A 135 16.47 6.66 1.19
C GLU A 135 16.59 7.35 2.57
N GLY A 136 15.51 7.35 3.37
CA GLY A 136 15.48 8.04 4.66
C GLY A 136 16.43 7.49 5.72
N ALA A 137 16.59 8.24 6.82
CA ALA A 137 17.39 7.87 8.00
C ALA A 137 17.11 6.44 8.52
N ASP A 138 15.90 5.92 8.27
CA ASP A 138 15.49 4.56 8.62
C ASP A 138 16.31 3.47 7.88
N MET A 139 16.72 3.66 6.62
CA MET A 139 17.57 2.67 5.92
C MET A 139 19.01 2.72 6.43
N ILE A 140 19.57 3.92 6.58
CA ILE A 140 20.93 4.08 7.12
C ILE A 140 21.00 3.46 8.51
N ALA A 141 19.99 3.73 9.36
CA ALA A 141 19.85 3.10 10.66
C ALA A 141 19.73 1.58 10.55
N ASN A 142 18.90 1.03 9.66
CA ASN A 142 18.75 -0.41 9.48
C ASN A 142 20.06 -1.10 9.08
N LYS A 143 20.83 -0.53 8.15
CA LYS A 143 22.13 -1.07 7.74
C LYS A 143 23.14 -1.03 8.88
N ILE A 144 23.20 0.07 9.63
CA ILE A 144 24.06 0.21 10.81
C ILE A 144 23.65 -0.78 11.90
N TRP A 145 22.36 -0.92 12.18
CA TRP A 145 21.88 -1.87 13.17
C TRP A 145 22.17 -3.31 12.77
N ALA A 146 22.03 -3.65 11.47
CA ALA A 146 22.36 -4.96 10.94
C ALA A 146 23.86 -5.26 11.06
N SER A 147 24.73 -4.32 10.65
CA SER A 147 26.18 -4.50 10.72
C SER A 147 26.71 -4.53 12.16
N THR A 148 26.06 -3.80 13.07
CA THR A 148 26.37 -3.83 14.51
C THR A 148 25.62 -4.92 15.28
N LYS A 149 24.96 -5.85 14.57
CA LYS A 149 24.22 -7.00 15.12
C LYS A 149 23.29 -6.63 16.26
N LYS A 150 22.54 -5.53 16.13
CA LYS A 150 21.53 -5.18 17.13
C LYS A 150 20.53 -6.32 17.31
N ASP A 151 19.97 -6.43 18.49
CA ASP A 151 19.01 -7.51 18.77
C ASP A 151 17.71 -7.25 17.97
N PRO A 152 17.28 -8.16 17.08
CA PRO A 152 16.03 -8.04 16.33
C PRO A 152 14.80 -7.87 17.21
N GLU A 153 14.75 -8.54 18.37
CA GLU A 153 13.63 -8.41 19.30
C GLU A 153 13.63 -7.05 20.01
N LEU A 154 14.81 -6.55 20.39
CA LEU A 154 14.94 -5.23 20.99
C LEU A 154 14.42 -4.15 20.02
N LEU A 155 14.77 -4.24 18.74
CA LEU A 155 14.28 -3.31 17.72
C LEU A 155 12.77 -3.47 17.48
N PHE A 156 12.25 -4.70 17.52
CA PHE A 156 10.80 -4.95 17.45
C PHE A 156 10.05 -4.25 18.59
N LYS A 157 10.61 -4.31 19.81
CA LYS A 157 10.07 -3.62 20.99
C LYS A 157 10.21 -2.11 20.90
N LEU A 158 11.37 -1.61 20.45
CA LEU A 158 11.65 -0.19 20.25
C LEU A 158 10.63 0.44 19.28
N PHE A 159 10.24 -0.30 18.25
CA PHE A 159 9.20 0.11 17.31
C PHE A 159 7.77 -0.02 17.82
N GLY A 160 7.58 -0.47 19.07
CA GLY A 160 6.27 -0.65 19.68
C GLY A 160 5.44 -1.78 19.06
N LEU A 161 6.04 -2.66 18.26
CA LEU A 161 5.31 -3.69 17.51
C LEU A 161 4.78 -4.80 18.43
N HIS A 162 5.44 -5.04 19.56
CA HIS A 162 5.00 -5.97 20.61
C HIS A 162 3.68 -5.61 21.29
N LYS A 163 3.15 -4.41 21.05
CA LYS A 163 1.85 -3.95 21.59
C LYS A 163 0.83 -3.68 20.49
N ALA A 164 1.12 -4.13 19.27
CA ALA A 164 0.33 -3.73 18.12
C ALA A 164 -0.96 -4.55 17.97
N GLY A 165 -1.02 -5.77 18.49
CA GLY A 165 -2.14 -6.68 18.29
C GLY A 165 -2.49 -6.81 16.81
N ASP A 166 -3.79 -6.87 16.53
CA ASP A 166 -4.29 -6.93 15.15
C ASP A 166 -4.11 -5.62 14.35
N GLN A 167 -3.52 -4.58 14.92
CA GLN A 167 -3.18 -3.32 14.24
C GLN A 167 -1.71 -3.27 13.76
N ILE A 168 -1.01 -4.40 13.75
CA ILE A 168 0.42 -4.49 13.38
C ILE A 168 0.71 -3.95 11.97
N ASP A 169 -0.19 -4.18 11.01
CA ASP A 169 -0.08 -3.72 9.63
C ASP A 169 -0.34 -2.22 9.47
N GLU A 170 -1.03 -1.57 10.42
CA GLU A 170 -1.18 -0.11 10.45
C GLU A 170 0.11 0.60 10.90
N LYS A 171 1.04 -0.14 11.53
CA LYS A 171 2.32 0.42 12.00
C LYS A 171 3.35 0.40 10.88
N LYS A 172 3.67 1.57 10.31
CA LYS A 172 4.78 1.72 9.33
C LYS A 172 6.10 1.09 9.78
N ARG A 173 6.34 1.05 11.10
CA ARG A 173 7.53 0.45 11.68
C ARG A 173 7.65 -1.05 11.44
N VAL A 174 6.57 -1.78 11.10
CA VAL A 174 6.68 -3.19 10.73
C VAL A 174 7.45 -3.37 9.41
N ILE A 175 7.23 -2.48 8.43
CA ILE A 175 7.99 -2.48 7.17
C ILE A 175 9.48 -2.21 7.47
N GLN A 176 9.76 -1.23 8.34
CA GLN A 176 11.13 -0.93 8.74
C GLN A 176 11.80 -2.12 9.43
N TRP A 177 11.08 -2.83 10.30
CA TRP A 177 11.59 -4.02 10.97
C TRP A 177 11.86 -5.17 9.99
N PHE A 178 11.00 -5.38 9.01
CA PHE A 178 11.22 -6.37 7.94
C PHE A 178 12.44 -6.02 7.08
N ARG A 179 12.63 -4.74 6.75
CA ARG A 179 13.85 -4.27 6.06
C ARG A 179 15.09 -4.53 6.91
N TYR A 180 15.03 -4.19 8.19
CA TYR A 180 16.10 -4.47 9.13
C TYR A 180 16.44 -5.97 9.16
N ALA A 181 15.45 -6.86 9.32
CA ALA A 181 15.66 -8.30 9.34
C ALA A 181 16.22 -8.84 8.00
N THR A 182 15.83 -8.23 6.89
CA THR A 182 16.37 -8.53 5.55
C THR A 182 17.86 -8.18 5.48
N TYR A 183 18.26 -6.97 5.89
CA TYR A 183 19.68 -6.59 5.98
C TYR A 183 20.44 -7.43 7.00
N TYR A 184 19.86 -7.70 8.17
CA TYR A 184 20.50 -8.51 9.18
C TYR A 184 20.87 -9.90 8.64
N ARG A 185 19.97 -10.54 7.89
CA ARG A 185 20.23 -11.83 7.24
C ARG A 185 21.23 -11.72 6.08
N ALA A 186 21.22 -10.63 5.32
CA ALA A 186 22.16 -10.41 4.24
C ALA A 186 23.60 -10.25 4.76
N GLU A 187 23.78 -9.45 5.82
CA GLU A 187 25.09 -9.17 6.40
C GLU A 187 25.60 -10.28 7.32
N ASN A 188 24.72 -10.94 8.08
CA ASN A 188 25.11 -11.88 9.13
C ASN A 188 24.76 -13.35 8.80
N GLY A 189 24.01 -13.60 7.73
CA GLY A 189 23.56 -14.94 7.34
C GLY A 189 22.28 -15.39 8.04
N ILE A 190 21.52 -16.26 7.36
CA ILE A 190 20.20 -16.75 7.79
C ILE A 190 20.27 -17.47 9.15
N ASN A 191 21.36 -18.17 9.44
CA ASN A 191 21.54 -18.91 10.70
C ASN A 191 21.59 -18.00 11.94
N ASN A 192 21.95 -16.72 11.79
CA ASN A 192 21.94 -15.76 12.90
C ASN A 192 20.56 -15.16 13.17
N LEU A 193 19.60 -15.34 12.26
CA LEU A 193 18.20 -14.97 12.47
C LEU A 193 17.29 -15.96 11.74
N PRO A 194 17.12 -17.20 12.25
CA PRO A 194 16.36 -18.26 11.58
C PRO A 194 14.87 -17.92 11.42
N ASP A 195 14.17 -18.64 10.54
CA ASP A 195 12.75 -18.38 10.25
C ASP A 195 11.87 -18.49 11.50
N GLU A 196 12.15 -19.50 12.33
CA GLU A 196 11.48 -19.69 13.63
C GLU A 196 11.64 -18.48 14.55
N GLN A 197 12.84 -17.91 14.63
CA GLN A 197 13.12 -16.77 15.50
C GLN A 197 12.38 -15.52 15.02
N ILE A 198 12.38 -15.24 13.71
CA ILE A 198 11.59 -14.13 13.14
C ILE A 198 10.11 -14.32 13.46
N TYR A 199 9.58 -15.51 13.23
CA TYR A 199 8.18 -15.81 13.51
C TYR A 199 7.84 -15.65 15.00
N THR A 200 8.71 -16.13 15.88
CA THR A 200 8.56 -16.01 17.34
C THR A 200 8.53 -14.54 17.78
N ILE A 201 9.40 -13.70 17.21
CA ILE A 201 9.39 -12.26 17.48
C ILE A 201 8.07 -11.63 16.99
N LEU A 202 7.61 -11.97 15.79
CA LEU A 202 6.35 -11.46 15.25
C LEU A 202 5.14 -11.85 16.10
N LYS A 203 5.11 -13.07 16.66
CA LYS A 203 4.05 -13.50 17.58
C LYS A 203 3.98 -12.68 18.87
N LYS A 204 5.07 -12.01 19.27
CA LYS A 204 5.06 -11.08 20.42
C LYS A 204 4.23 -9.83 20.17
N SER A 205 3.77 -9.58 18.94
CA SER A 205 2.78 -8.55 18.67
C SER A 205 1.39 -8.86 19.21
N GLU A 206 1.11 -10.11 19.57
CA GLU A 206 -0.23 -10.61 19.94
C GLU A 206 -1.25 -10.56 18.79
N ALA A 207 -0.79 -10.32 17.55
CA ALA A 207 -1.63 -10.41 16.36
C ALA A 207 -2.15 -11.84 16.14
N SER A 208 -3.39 -11.92 15.67
CA SER A 208 -3.99 -13.17 15.23
C SER A 208 -3.25 -13.76 14.02
N GLU A 209 -3.36 -15.08 13.85
CA GLU A 209 -2.74 -15.80 12.73
C GLU A 209 -3.22 -15.27 11.37
N ALA A 210 -4.53 -14.99 11.24
CA ALA A 210 -5.11 -14.39 10.05
C ALA A 210 -4.52 -13.00 9.77
N LYS A 211 -4.28 -12.21 10.82
CA LYS A 211 -3.70 -10.88 10.67
C LYS A 211 -2.22 -10.93 10.26
N LEU A 212 -1.43 -11.83 10.84
CA LEU A 212 -0.05 -12.04 10.40
C LEU A 212 0.01 -12.51 8.94
N ALA A 213 -0.91 -13.38 8.51
CA ALA A 213 -0.99 -13.81 7.12
C ALA A 213 -1.32 -12.65 6.17
N ALA A 214 -2.27 -11.78 6.56
CA ALA A 214 -2.60 -10.58 5.82
C ALA A 214 -1.42 -9.60 5.74
N LEU A 215 -0.68 -9.43 6.84
CA LEU A 215 0.56 -8.63 6.87
C LEU A 215 1.59 -9.17 5.88
N PHE A 216 1.92 -10.46 5.92
CA PHE A 216 2.91 -11.04 5.01
C PHE A 216 2.46 -10.93 3.56
N GLN A 217 1.17 -11.16 3.29
CA GLN A 217 0.62 -11.03 1.96
C GLN A 217 0.76 -9.61 1.41
N SER A 218 0.55 -8.58 2.22
CA SER A 218 0.73 -7.17 1.82
C SER A 218 2.20 -6.78 1.67
N LEU A 219 3.08 -7.29 2.53
CA LEU A 219 4.52 -7.01 2.44
C LEU A 219 5.17 -7.61 1.18
N LYS A 220 4.55 -8.59 0.53
CA LYS A 220 5.01 -9.14 -0.76
C LYS A 220 4.90 -8.16 -1.93
N ASP A 221 4.10 -7.11 -1.77
CA ASP A 221 3.97 -6.04 -2.77
C ASP A 221 5.10 -4.98 -2.61
N ILE A 222 6.01 -5.17 -1.64
CA ILE A 222 7.15 -4.29 -1.38
C ILE A 222 8.45 -5.01 -1.76
N ASP A 223 9.05 -4.63 -2.89
CA ASP A 223 10.16 -5.37 -3.52
C ASP A 223 11.33 -5.70 -2.58
N ASP A 224 11.75 -4.77 -1.73
CA ASP A 224 12.93 -4.95 -0.88
C ASP A 224 12.72 -5.86 0.33
N VAL A 225 11.47 -6.17 0.69
CA VAL A 225 11.11 -7.10 1.78
C VAL A 225 10.33 -8.32 1.29
N LYS A 226 9.95 -8.36 0.01
CA LYS A 226 9.13 -9.40 -0.61
C LYS A 226 9.64 -10.80 -0.36
N THR A 227 10.96 -11.01 -0.45
CA THR A 227 11.59 -12.31 -0.21
C THR A 227 11.34 -12.78 1.22
N LEU A 228 11.62 -11.93 2.21
CA LEU A 228 11.41 -12.27 3.61
C LEU A 228 9.92 -12.47 3.94
N ALA A 229 9.06 -11.62 3.40
CA ALA A 229 7.61 -11.76 3.56
C ALA A 229 7.09 -13.09 3.01
N THR A 230 7.57 -13.49 1.83
CA THR A 230 7.23 -14.78 1.21
C THR A 230 7.73 -15.95 2.08
N THR A 231 8.95 -15.87 2.61
CA THR A 231 9.49 -16.87 3.52
C THR A 231 8.63 -17.00 4.79
N MET A 232 8.23 -15.88 5.41
CA MET A 232 7.40 -15.89 6.61
C MET A 232 5.99 -16.44 6.35
N GLN A 233 5.40 -16.13 5.19
CA GLN A 233 4.09 -16.67 4.81
C GLN A 233 4.16 -18.20 4.61
N ARG A 234 5.19 -18.71 3.93
CA ARG A 234 5.40 -20.15 3.76
C ARG A 234 5.67 -20.85 5.09
N TYR A 235 6.47 -20.23 5.96
CA TYR A 235 6.74 -20.74 7.31
C TYR A 235 5.44 -20.84 8.12
N GLN A 236 4.60 -19.81 8.06
CA GLN A 236 3.29 -19.80 8.69
C GLN A 236 2.38 -20.93 8.16
N PHE A 237 2.30 -21.11 6.85
CA PHE A 237 1.49 -22.20 6.26
C PHE A 237 1.98 -23.57 6.70
N LYS A 238 3.29 -23.80 6.72
CA LYS A 238 3.87 -25.04 7.25
C LYS A 238 3.43 -25.28 8.69
N ARG A 239 3.48 -24.26 9.55
CA ARG A 239 3.01 -24.38 10.93
C ARG A 239 1.53 -24.71 11.04
N TRP A 240 0.68 -24.07 10.24
CA TRP A 240 -0.76 -24.37 10.26
C TRP A 240 -1.05 -25.83 9.88
N ILE A 241 -0.29 -26.39 8.93
CA ILE A 241 -0.39 -27.81 8.55
C ILE A 241 0.12 -28.70 9.70
N ASP A 242 1.31 -28.42 10.20
CA ASP A 242 1.95 -29.25 11.25
C ASP A 242 1.14 -29.25 12.56
N GLN A 243 0.36 -28.18 12.83
CA GLN A 243 -0.42 -28.00 14.06
C GLN A 243 -1.93 -28.20 13.89
N ASP A 244 -2.41 -28.48 12.67
CA ASP A 244 -3.84 -28.49 12.31
C ASP A 244 -4.61 -27.25 12.81
N SER A 245 -3.97 -26.08 12.73
CA SER A 245 -4.43 -24.82 13.32
C SER A 245 -4.47 -23.69 12.30
N ILE A 246 -5.34 -23.87 11.29
CA ILE A 246 -5.56 -22.90 10.23
C ILE A 246 -6.67 -21.93 10.68
N PRO A 247 -6.54 -20.61 10.47
CA PRO A 247 -7.62 -19.67 10.74
C PRO A 247 -8.90 -20.03 9.98
N GLU A 248 -10.04 -20.02 10.68
CA GLU A 248 -11.33 -20.48 10.16
C GLU A 248 -11.75 -19.76 8.87
N SER A 249 -11.50 -18.46 8.76
CA SER A 249 -11.77 -17.68 7.55
C SER A 249 -10.96 -18.18 6.34
N ILE A 250 -9.71 -18.54 6.55
CA ILE A 250 -8.81 -19.05 5.50
C ILE A 250 -9.19 -20.50 5.15
N ARG A 251 -9.52 -21.32 6.15
CA ARG A 251 -10.00 -22.70 5.96
C ARG A 251 -11.25 -22.72 5.08
N ASN A 252 -12.25 -21.92 5.43
CA ASN A 252 -13.51 -21.82 4.69
C ASN A 252 -13.28 -21.32 3.25
N ALA A 253 -12.44 -20.30 3.09
CA ALA A 253 -12.07 -19.81 1.76
C ALA A 253 -11.33 -20.88 0.93
N ALA A 254 -10.40 -21.62 1.52
CA ALA A 254 -9.65 -22.67 0.85
C ALA A 254 -10.56 -23.85 0.45
N GLN A 255 -11.49 -24.26 1.31
CA GLN A 255 -12.48 -25.30 0.97
C GLN A 255 -13.38 -24.87 -0.18
N ASN A 256 -13.84 -23.61 -0.20
CA ASN A 256 -14.63 -23.09 -1.32
C ASN A 256 -13.83 -23.10 -2.64
N ILE A 257 -12.54 -22.76 -2.59
CA ILE A 257 -11.63 -22.83 -3.75
C ILE A 257 -11.49 -24.27 -4.25
N LEU A 258 -11.28 -25.24 -3.34
CA LEU A 258 -10.98 -26.63 -3.70
C LEU A 258 -12.20 -27.42 -4.18
N PHE A 259 -13.39 -27.15 -3.61
CA PHE A 259 -14.55 -28.04 -3.77
C PHE A 259 -15.74 -27.41 -4.48
N ARG A 260 -15.82 -26.08 -4.56
CA ARG A 260 -17.02 -25.40 -5.07
C ARG A 260 -16.79 -24.54 -6.32
N ASN A 261 -15.54 -24.30 -6.73
CA ASN A 261 -15.18 -23.40 -7.85
C ASN A 261 -15.91 -22.04 -7.83
N GLN A 262 -16.36 -21.59 -6.65
CA GLN A 262 -17.14 -20.37 -6.50
C GLN A 262 -16.22 -19.22 -6.10
N VAL A 263 -16.00 -18.30 -7.04
CA VAL A 263 -15.37 -17.00 -6.79
C VAL A 263 -16.46 -16.01 -6.41
N SER A 264 -16.96 -16.08 -5.18
CA SER A 264 -17.83 -15.01 -4.69
C SER A 264 -17.77 -14.96 -3.18
N LEU A 265 -17.23 -13.87 -2.66
CA LEU A 265 -17.70 -13.15 -1.48
C LEU A 265 -17.03 -11.77 -1.56
N GLY A 266 -17.79 -10.71 -1.29
CA GLY A 266 -17.52 -9.31 -1.62
C GLY A 266 -16.15 -8.74 -1.19
N THR A 267 -15.96 -7.45 -1.48
CA THR A 267 -14.68 -6.72 -1.44
C THR A 267 -13.84 -6.87 -0.16
N ASP A 268 -14.43 -7.24 0.98
CA ASP A 268 -13.71 -7.54 2.22
C ASP A 268 -12.98 -8.90 2.23
N ASN A 269 -13.14 -9.72 1.18
CA ASN A 269 -12.64 -11.10 1.11
C ASN A 269 -11.54 -11.34 0.07
N ALA A 270 -11.08 -10.31 -0.66
CA ALA A 270 -10.07 -10.48 -1.72
C ALA A 270 -8.69 -10.90 -1.16
N GLN A 271 -8.26 -10.31 -0.04
CA GLN A 271 -7.00 -10.66 0.61
C GLN A 271 -7.06 -12.06 1.24
N THR A 272 -8.15 -12.38 1.96
CA THR A 272 -8.40 -13.72 2.50
C THR A 272 -8.41 -14.77 1.40
N TYR A 273 -9.05 -14.48 0.27
CA TYR A 273 -9.05 -15.36 -0.89
C TYR A 273 -7.63 -15.55 -1.47
N LYS A 274 -6.84 -14.48 -1.62
CA LYS A 274 -5.44 -14.57 -2.09
C LYS A 274 -4.61 -15.46 -1.17
N ILE A 275 -4.72 -15.27 0.15
CA ILE A 275 -4.02 -16.08 1.15
C ILE A 275 -4.49 -17.54 1.09
N ALA A 276 -5.80 -17.78 1.06
CA ALA A 276 -6.38 -19.12 1.00
C ALA A 276 -5.99 -19.86 -0.29
N LYS A 277 -5.93 -19.14 -1.41
CA LYS A 277 -5.43 -19.67 -2.69
C LYS A 277 -3.97 -20.09 -2.58
N GLU A 278 -3.12 -19.22 -2.04
CA GLU A 278 -1.70 -19.53 -1.82
C GLU A 278 -1.50 -20.69 -0.85
N TYR A 279 -2.28 -20.74 0.23
CA TYR A 279 -2.30 -21.85 1.17
C TYR A 279 -2.69 -23.15 0.49
N ALA A 280 -3.77 -23.17 -0.30
CA ALA A 280 -4.23 -24.37 -1.00
C ALA A 280 -3.18 -24.88 -2.01
N MET A 281 -2.54 -23.97 -2.77
CA MET A 281 -1.44 -24.33 -3.66
C MET A 281 -0.23 -24.88 -2.89
N PHE A 282 0.06 -24.33 -1.71
CA PHE A 282 1.16 -24.79 -0.86
C PHE A 282 0.88 -26.17 -0.25
N ALA A 283 -0.33 -26.42 0.24
CA ALA A 283 -0.72 -27.64 0.94
C ALA A 283 -1.03 -28.81 0.00
N PHE A 284 -1.68 -28.54 -1.14
CA PHE A 284 -2.22 -29.58 -2.05
C PHE A 284 -1.59 -29.56 -3.45
N GLY A 285 -0.69 -28.62 -3.71
CA GLY A 285 0.00 -28.47 -4.98
C GLY A 285 -0.73 -27.56 -5.99
N PRO A 286 -0.05 -27.12 -7.07
CA PRO A 286 -0.58 -26.12 -8.01
C PRO A 286 -1.85 -26.56 -8.75
N GLY A 287 -2.01 -27.87 -9.01
CA GLY A 287 -3.16 -28.43 -9.73
C GLY A 287 -4.46 -28.48 -8.92
N ALA A 288 -4.41 -28.23 -7.60
CA ALA A 288 -5.57 -28.28 -6.73
C ALA A 288 -6.53 -27.09 -6.92
N VAL A 289 -6.05 -25.99 -7.53
CA VAL A 289 -6.77 -24.71 -7.65
C VAL A 289 -7.22 -24.43 -9.10
N LEU A 290 -6.88 -25.31 -10.05
CA LEU A 290 -7.14 -25.16 -11.48
C LEU A 290 -8.32 -26.01 -11.99
N ARG A 291 -9.17 -26.52 -11.10
CA ARG A 291 -10.36 -27.31 -11.47
C ARG A 291 -11.59 -26.43 -11.60
#